data_AF-A0A952P994-F1
#
_entry.id   AF-A0A952P994-F1
#
_cell.length_a   1.000
_cell.length_b   1.000
_cell.length_c   1.000
_cell.angle_alpha   90.00
_cell.angle_beta   90.00
_cell.angle_gamma   90.00
#
_symmetry.space_group_name_H-M   'P 1'
#
loop_
_entity.id
_entity.type
_entity.pdbx_description
1 polymer ?
#
loop_
_entity_poly.entity_id
_entity_poly.type
_entity_poly.pdbx_seq_one_letter_code
_entity_poly.pdbx_strand_id
1 'polypeptide(L)'
;MKEIALRYGDERLTSLAFDENAPNQELFETVKCTDLLVNKTEESGILLNGRKFNHILYCHKDIEVIISADEIYHSEILDFLQSFWIGRFKYIAIQKDSIWGNYVQVMTETGRFPISYIDEIRDLPEVALNLSYVNPL
;
A
#
# COMPACT_ATOMS: atom_id res chain seq x y z
N MET A 1 3.00 12.59 12.80
CA MET A 1 2.42 11.32 12.31
C MET A 1 2.35 11.40 10.80
N LYS A 2 2.40 10.28 10.09
CA LYS A 2 2.28 10.28 8.62
C LYS A 2 0.80 10.05 8.29
N GLU A 3 0.17 11.01 7.64
CA GLU A 3 -1.14 10.83 7.04
C GLU A 3 -0.99 10.11 5.71
N ILE A 4 -1.93 9.22 5.41
CA ILE A 4 -2.05 8.60 4.10
C ILE A 4 -3.43 8.86 3.53
N ALA A 5 -3.52 8.89 2.21
CA ALA A 5 -4.79 8.83 1.51
C ALA A 5 -4.81 7.54 0.70
N LEU A 6 -5.83 6.72 0.92
CA LEU A 6 -6.08 5.53 0.14
C LEU A 6 -7.21 5.81 -0.84
N ARG A 7 -7.04 5.35 -2.08
CA ARG A 7 -8.04 5.52 -3.13
C ARG A 7 -8.12 4.29 -4.00
N TYR A 8 -9.33 3.88 -4.36
CA TYR A 8 -9.55 2.78 -5.30
C TYR A 8 -10.52 3.15 -6.41
N GLY A 9 -10.49 2.37 -7.50
CA GLY A 9 -11.42 2.53 -8.61
C GLY A 9 -11.39 1.35 -9.58
N ASP A 10 -12.43 1.29 -10.42
CA ASP A 10 -12.58 0.30 -11.49
C ASP A 10 -11.81 0.70 -12.76
N GLU A 11 -11.55 2.00 -12.92
CA GLU A 11 -10.78 2.58 -14.02
C GLU A 11 -9.46 3.16 -13.52
N ARG A 12 -8.47 3.24 -14.42
CA ARG A 12 -7.17 3.86 -14.11
C ARG A 12 -7.33 5.37 -14.01
N LEU A 13 -6.67 5.96 -13.03
CA LEU A 13 -6.59 7.41 -12.93
C LEU A 13 -5.84 8.01 -14.12
N THR A 14 -6.44 9.01 -14.76
CA THR A 14 -5.83 9.78 -15.84
C THR A 14 -4.78 10.77 -15.34
N SER A 15 -4.96 11.28 -14.12
CA SER A 15 -4.03 12.16 -13.43
C SER A 15 -3.65 11.56 -12.08
N LEU A 16 -2.35 11.53 -11.79
CA LEU A 16 -1.81 11.08 -10.50
C LEU A 16 -1.59 12.25 -9.53
N ALA A 17 -2.05 13.45 -9.85
CA ALA A 17 -2.02 14.56 -8.91
C ALA A 17 -2.95 14.27 -7.72
N PHE A 18 -2.47 14.57 -6.51
CA PHE A 18 -3.29 14.45 -5.31
C PHE A 18 -4.45 15.46 -5.37
N ASP A 19 -5.63 15.00 -4.96
CA ASP A 19 -6.85 15.80 -4.86
C ASP A 19 -7.55 15.42 -3.56
N GLU A 20 -7.87 16.41 -2.73
CA GLU A 20 -8.52 16.21 -1.43
C GLU A 20 -9.99 15.82 -1.57
N ASN A 21 -10.65 16.21 -2.67
CA ASN A 21 -12.09 15.98 -2.85
C ASN A 21 -12.40 14.83 -3.81
N ALA A 22 -11.45 13.93 -4.04
CA ALA A 22 -11.64 12.86 -5.00
C ALA A 22 -12.66 11.82 -4.50
N PRO A 23 -13.49 11.24 -5.39
CA PRO A 23 -14.40 10.17 -5.00
C PRO A 23 -13.63 8.88 -4.67
N ASN A 24 -14.19 8.09 -3.75
CA ASN A 24 -13.65 6.81 -3.25
C ASN A 24 -12.25 6.96 -2.64
N GLN A 25 -12.08 8.01 -1.84
CA GLN A 25 -10.86 8.32 -1.14
C GLN A 25 -11.16 8.52 0.34
N GLU A 26 -10.32 7.92 1.18
CA GLU A 26 -10.35 8.14 2.61
C GLU A 26 -8.94 8.50 3.11
N LEU A 27 -8.92 9.35 4.13
CA LEU A 27 -7.71 9.85 4.78
C LEU A 27 -7.54 9.10 6.10
N PHE A 28 -6.31 8.65 6.38
CA PHE A 28 -6.01 7.88 7.59
C PHE A 28 -4.80 8.42 8.30
N GLU A 29 -4.89 8.48 9.63
CA GLU A 29 -3.72 8.63 10.48
C GLU A 29 -3.05 7.26 10.67
N THR A 30 -1.81 7.12 10.20
CA THR A 30 -1.08 5.84 10.33
C THR A 30 -0.27 5.78 11.61
N VAL A 31 -0.35 4.63 12.29
CA VAL A 31 0.51 4.32 13.45
C VAL A 31 1.94 4.07 12.98
N LYS A 32 2.07 3.34 11.87
CA LYS A 32 3.35 3.01 11.25
C LYS A 32 3.21 3.09 9.74
N CYS A 33 4.13 3.84 9.13
CA CYS A 33 4.35 3.87 7.70
C CYS A 33 5.85 3.78 7.47
N THR A 34 6.31 2.61 7.01
CA THR A 34 7.73 2.33 6.81
C THR A 34 8.33 3.27 5.78
N ASP A 35 9.62 3.59 5.97
CA ASP A 35 10.33 4.40 4.99
C ASP A 35 10.55 3.60 3.70
N LEU A 36 10.38 4.30 2.58
CA LEU A 36 10.40 3.76 1.23
C LEU A 36 11.81 3.28 0.86
N LEU A 37 12.10 2.00 1.11
CA LEU A 37 13.33 1.37 0.67
C LEU A 37 13.15 0.78 -0.75
N VAL A 38 14.15 0.99 -1.60
CA VAL A 38 14.17 0.43 -2.96
C VAL A 38 14.67 -1.00 -2.88
N ASN A 39 13.77 -1.95 -3.13
CA ASN A 39 14.06 -3.36 -3.23
C ASN A 39 14.26 -3.76 -4.70
N LYS A 40 15.05 -4.82 -4.92
CA LYS A 40 15.37 -5.37 -6.23
C LYS A 40 15.11 -6.86 -6.22
N THR A 41 14.34 -7.33 -7.18
CA THR A 41 14.17 -8.76 -7.42
C THR A 41 15.16 -9.19 -8.49
N GLU A 42 16.03 -10.14 -8.15
CA GLU A 42 17.13 -10.60 -8.98
C GLU A 42 17.00 -12.10 -9.27
N GLU A 43 17.25 -12.49 -10.52
CA GLU A 43 17.36 -13.89 -10.93
C GLU A 43 18.83 -14.26 -11.06
N SER A 44 19.27 -15.24 -10.27
CA SER A 44 20.64 -15.73 -10.29
C SER A 44 20.70 -17.23 -10.54
N GLY A 45 21.73 -17.66 -11.24
CA GLY A 45 21.88 -19.07 -11.60
C GLY A 45 23.26 -19.40 -12.16
N ILE A 46 23.43 -20.67 -12.52
CA ILE A 46 24.65 -21.21 -13.12
C ILE A 46 24.30 -21.75 -14.49
N LEU A 47 24.97 -21.22 -15.52
CA LEU A 47 24.84 -21.68 -16.90
C LEU A 47 25.50 -23.06 -17.06
N LEU A 48 25.11 -23.78 -18.13
CA LEU A 48 25.68 -25.09 -18.47
C LEU A 48 27.20 -25.05 -18.72
N ASN A 49 27.76 -23.88 -19.06
CA ASN A 49 29.20 -23.66 -19.20
C ASN A 49 29.91 -23.32 -17.86
N GLY A 50 29.22 -23.43 -16.72
CA GLY A 50 29.73 -23.17 -15.38
C GLY A 50 29.81 -21.69 -14.99
N ARG A 51 29.41 -20.75 -15.87
CA ARG A 51 29.41 -19.32 -15.54
C ARG A 51 28.20 -18.97 -14.68
N LYS A 52 28.42 -18.16 -13.65
CA LYS A 52 27.34 -17.55 -12.85
C LYS A 52 26.75 -16.37 -13.60
N PHE A 53 25.44 -16.20 -13.53
CA PHE A 53 24.76 -14.99 -13.96
C PHE A 53 23.94 -14.42 -12.80
N ASN A 54 23.74 -13.10 -12.85
CA ASN A 54 22.80 -12.39 -12.00
C ASN A 54 22.13 -11.30 -12.84
N HIS A 55 20.81 -11.38 -13.00
CA HIS A 55 20.00 -10.45 -13.77
C HIS A 55 18.96 -9.79 -12.86
N ILE A 56 18.95 -8.46 -12.81
CA ILE A 56 17.90 -7.72 -12.12
C ILE A 56 16.64 -7.78 -12.97
N LEU A 57 15.55 -8.33 -12.41
CA LEU A 57 14.26 -8.42 -13.10
C LEU A 57 13.51 -7.09 -13.01
N TYR A 58 13.33 -6.58 -11.79
CA TYR A 58 12.65 -5.30 -11.56
C TYR A 58 12.99 -4.72 -10.18
N CYS A 59 12.80 -3.40 -10.08
CA CYS A 59 12.91 -2.64 -8.83
C CYS A 59 11.50 -2.29 -8.33
N HIS A 60 11.26 -2.49 -7.04
CA HIS A 60 10.00 -2.12 -6.39
C HIS A 60 10.28 -1.43 -5.06
N LYS A 61 9.25 -0.78 -4.53
CA LYS A 61 9.24 -0.24 -3.19
C LYS A 61 8.10 -0.88 -2.43
N ASP A 62 8.38 -1.31 -1.21
CA ASP A 62 7.40 -1.88 -0.33
C ASP A 62 7.06 -0.88 0.77
N ILE A 63 5.77 -0.74 1.06
CA ILE A 63 5.20 0.10 2.08
C ILE A 63 4.40 -0.81 2.99
N GLU A 64 4.74 -0.80 4.27
CA GLU A 64 3.92 -1.39 5.32
C GLU A 64 3.17 -0.24 5.99
N VAL A 65 1.84 -0.28 5.90
CA VAL A 65 0.93 0.67 6.52
C VAL A 65 0.16 -0.06 7.61
N ILE A 66 0.17 0.49 8.82
CA ILE A 66 -0.65 0.00 9.93
C ILE A 66 -1.65 1.09 10.33
N ILE A 67 -2.92 0.74 10.26
CA ILE A 67 -4.06 1.57 10.66
C ILE A 67 -4.63 1.02 11.98
N SER A 68 -4.76 1.89 12.98
CA SER A 68 -5.23 1.53 14.33
C SER A 68 -6.75 1.33 14.40
N ALA A 69 -7.17 0.70 15.49
CA ALA A 69 -8.58 0.53 15.84
C ALA A 69 -9.35 1.84 16.00
N ASP A 70 -8.70 2.90 16.47
CA ASP A 70 -9.33 4.20 16.67
C ASP A 70 -9.86 4.78 15.35
N GLU A 71 -9.11 4.59 14.26
CA GLU A 71 -9.51 4.99 12.91
C GLU A 71 -10.57 4.04 12.32
N ILE A 72 -10.53 2.75 12.68
CA ILE A 72 -11.39 1.69 12.10
C ILE A 72 -12.71 1.53 12.89
N TYR A 73 -12.95 2.33 13.92
CA TYR A 73 -14.12 2.21 14.80
C TYR A 73 -15.47 2.24 14.06
N HIS A 74 -15.54 2.89 12.90
CA HIS A 74 -16.74 2.98 12.07
C HIS A 74 -16.79 1.85 11.03
N SER A 75 -17.92 1.14 10.93
CA SER A 75 -18.09 0.03 9.98
C SER A 75 -17.88 0.44 8.52
N GLU A 76 -18.22 1.69 8.17
CA GLU A 76 -18.07 2.25 6.83
C GLU A 76 -16.61 2.29 6.38
N ILE A 77 -15.68 2.56 7.30
CA ILE A 77 -14.25 2.59 7.04
C ILE A 77 -13.72 1.17 6.79
N LEU A 78 -14.21 0.19 7.54
CA LEU A 78 -13.85 -1.20 7.35
C LEU A 78 -14.32 -1.71 5.98
N ASP A 79 -15.55 -1.38 5.59
CA ASP A 79 -16.10 -1.68 4.27
C ASP A 79 -15.31 -1.00 3.14
N PHE A 80 -14.87 0.24 3.37
CA PHE A 80 -13.96 0.95 2.46
C PHE A 80 -12.63 0.22 2.31
N LEU A 81 -11.97 -0.18 3.41
CA LEU A 81 -10.68 -0.86 3.37
C LEU A 81 -10.78 -2.23 2.68
N GLN A 82 -11.88 -2.96 2.89
CA GLN A 82 -12.15 -4.19 2.15
C GLN A 82 -12.34 -3.94 0.65
N SER A 83 -13.11 -2.90 0.31
CA SER A 83 -13.32 -2.49 -1.09
C SER A 83 -12.02 -2.03 -1.74
N PHE A 84 -11.18 -1.30 -1.01
CA PHE A 84 -9.83 -0.93 -1.43
C PHE A 84 -8.97 -2.17 -1.66
N TRP A 85 -9.00 -3.17 -0.77
CA TRP A 85 -8.20 -4.40 -0.92
C TRP A 85 -8.56 -5.18 -2.19
N ILE A 86 -9.86 -5.32 -2.46
CA ILE A 86 -10.40 -6.05 -3.63
C ILE A 86 -10.30 -5.22 -4.92
N GLY A 87 -10.21 -3.90 -4.80
CA GLY A 87 -10.18 -2.95 -5.91
C GLY A 87 -9.14 -3.29 -6.99
N ARG A 88 -9.54 -3.10 -8.25
CA ARG A 88 -8.69 -3.39 -9.42
C ARG A 88 -7.53 -2.40 -9.53
N PHE A 89 -7.83 -1.12 -9.36
CA PHE A 89 -6.82 -0.06 -9.32
C PHE A 89 -6.82 0.57 -7.93
N LYS A 90 -5.63 0.62 -7.33
CA LYS A 90 -5.41 1.05 -5.97
C LYS A 90 -4.29 2.07 -5.95
N TYR A 91 -4.48 3.13 -5.18
CA TYR A 91 -3.58 4.25 -5.11
C TYR A 91 -3.35 4.64 -3.66
N ILE A 92 -2.13 5.06 -3.37
CA ILE A 92 -1.76 5.68 -2.11
C ILE A 92 -1.13 7.03 -2.38
N ALA A 93 -1.49 8.03 -1.59
CA ALA A 93 -0.69 9.23 -1.41
C ALA A 93 -0.18 9.24 0.03
N ILE A 94 1.08 9.64 0.20
CA ILE A 94 1.71 9.75 1.51
C ILE A 94 2.00 11.22 1.75
N GLN A 95 1.58 11.73 2.90
CA GLN A 95 1.91 13.07 3.32
C GLN A 95 3.29 13.08 3.98
N LYS A 96 4.16 14.00 3.53
CA LYS A 96 5.48 14.22 4.13
C LYS A 96 5.63 15.70 4.42
N ASP A 97 5.94 16.02 5.68
CA ASP A 97 6.15 17.40 6.14
C ASP A 97 4.97 18.34 5.77
N SER A 98 3.73 17.86 5.96
CA SER A 98 2.48 18.56 5.63
C SER A 98 2.24 18.84 4.14
N ILE A 99 3.01 18.20 3.26
CA ILE A 99 2.82 18.25 1.81
C ILE A 99 2.39 16.87 1.31
N TRP A 100 1.28 16.82 0.58
CA TRP A 100 0.80 15.60 -0.05
C TRP A 100 1.65 15.24 -1.26
N GLY A 101 2.16 14.00 -1.29
CA GLY A 101 2.75 13.41 -2.48
C GLY A 101 1.68 13.07 -3.53
N ASN A 102 2.10 12.95 -4.78
CA ASN A 102 1.24 12.44 -5.85
C ASN A 102 0.78 11.00 -5.57
N TYR A 103 -0.33 10.61 -6.18
CA TYR A 103 -0.82 9.24 -6.15
C TYR A 103 0.18 8.28 -6.78
N VAL A 104 0.43 7.20 -6.07
CA VAL A 104 1.24 6.07 -6.52
C VAL A 104 0.33 4.86 -6.61
N GLN A 105 0.32 4.21 -7.77
CA GLN A 105 -0.43 2.97 -7.93
C GLN A 105 0.24 1.85 -7.14
N VAL A 106 -0.52 1.19 -6.27
CA VAL A 106 -0.04 0.11 -5.41
C VAL A 106 -0.69 -1.22 -5.75
N MET A 107 0.05 -2.28 -5.47
CA MET A 107 -0.38 -3.66 -5.50
C MET A 107 -0.44 -4.18 -4.06
N THR A 108 -1.53 -4.85 -3.72
CA THR A 108 -1.67 -5.57 -2.45
C THR A 108 -1.21 -7.01 -2.64
N GLU A 109 -0.81 -7.66 -1.57
CA GLU A 109 -0.65 -9.11 -1.57
C GLU A 109 -1.98 -9.80 -1.94
N THR A 110 -1.89 -10.92 -2.64
CA THR A 110 -3.08 -11.73 -2.96
C THR A 110 -3.46 -12.55 -1.74
N GLY A 111 -4.69 -12.41 -1.24
CA GLY A 111 -5.13 -13.23 -0.11
C GLY A 111 -6.33 -12.65 0.63
N ARG A 112 -6.54 -13.20 1.84
CA ARG A 112 -7.54 -12.69 2.78
C ARG A 112 -7.18 -11.27 3.21
N PHE A 113 -8.21 -10.46 3.46
CA PHE A 113 -8.05 -9.11 3.99
C PHE A 113 -7.28 -9.17 5.32
N PRO A 114 -6.17 -8.42 5.47
CA PRO A 114 -5.30 -8.50 6.64
C PRO A 114 -5.86 -7.68 7.80
N ILE A 115 -6.82 -8.26 8.51
CA ILE A 115 -7.35 -7.74 9.78
C ILE A 115 -6.79 -8.55 10.95
N SER A 116 -6.19 -7.85 11.91
CA SER A 116 -5.78 -8.37 13.21
C SER A 116 -6.60 -7.70 14.31
N TYR A 117 -6.60 -8.28 15.51
CA TYR A 117 -7.27 -7.71 16.68
C TYR A 117 -6.24 -7.58 17.79
N ILE A 118 -6.12 -6.40 18.38
CA ILE A 118 -5.20 -6.15 19.48
C ILE A 118 -5.69 -6.96 20.68
N ASP A 119 -4.81 -7.78 21.26
CA ASP A 119 -5.09 -8.64 22.41
C ASP A 119 -6.31 -9.57 22.24
N GLU A 120 -6.64 -9.96 21.00
CA GLU A 120 -7.83 -10.76 20.63
C GLU A 120 -9.18 -10.11 21.01
N ILE A 121 -9.17 -8.82 21.35
CA ILE A 121 -10.37 -8.05 21.65
C ILE A 121 -11.03 -7.68 20.32
N ARG A 122 -12.19 -8.27 20.03
CA ARG A 122 -12.93 -8.06 18.77
C ARG A 122 -13.29 -6.59 18.48
N ASP A 123 -13.37 -5.77 19.52
CA ASP A 123 -13.71 -4.36 19.43
C ASP A 123 -12.51 -3.48 19.06
N LEU A 124 -11.29 -4.04 18.96
CA LEU A 124 -10.07 -3.32 18.60
C LEU A 124 -9.43 -3.89 17.31
N PRO A 125 -10.03 -3.63 16.13
CA PRO A 125 -9.48 -4.07 14.85
C PRO A 125 -8.25 -3.26 14.44
N GLU A 126 -7.21 -3.92 13.96
CA GLU A 126 -6.01 -3.30 13.39
C GLU A 126 -5.83 -3.85 11.97
N VAL A 127 -5.54 -2.96 11.01
CA VAL A 127 -5.35 -3.36 9.62
C VAL A 127 -3.92 -3.07 9.20
N ALA A 128 -3.20 -4.14 8.84
CA ALA A 128 -1.82 -4.07 8.37
C ALA A 128 -1.78 -4.34 6.86
N LEU A 129 -1.54 -3.29 6.07
CA LEU A 129 -1.48 -3.37 4.61
C LEU A 129 -0.01 -3.42 4.16
N ASN A 130 0.35 -4.53 3.52
CA ASN A 130 1.58 -4.62 2.74
C ASN A 130 1.28 -4.21 1.30
N LEU A 131 1.81 -3.06 0.90
CA LEU A 131 1.63 -2.47 -0.41
C LEU A 131 2.98 -2.44 -1.13
N SER A 132 2.98 -2.82 -2.40
CA SER A 132 4.17 -2.71 -3.25
C SER A 132 3.86 -1.88 -4.47
N TYR A 133 4.83 -1.08 -4.93
CA TYR A 133 4.70 -0.37 -6.20
C TYR A 133 6.00 -0.39 -6.99
N VAL A 134 5.86 -0.36 -8.31
CA VAL A 134 6.99 -0.32 -9.23
C VAL A 134 7.55 1.09 -9.23
N ASN A 135 8.86 1.20 -9.03
CA ASN A 135 9.58 2.45 -9.25
C ASN A 135 10.32 2.33 -10.59
N PRO A 136 9.83 2.94 -11.68
CA PRO A 136 10.64 3.06 -12.89
C PRO A 136 11.84 3.96 -12.53
N LEU A 137 13.04 3.38 -12.60
CA LEU A 137 14.29 4.13 -12.46
C LEU A 137 14.38 5.26 -13.49
#